data_AF-A0A0R4J9L5-F1
#
_entry.id   AF-A0A0R4J9L5-F1
#
_cell.length_a   1.000
_cell.length_b   1.000
_cell.length_c   1.000
_cell.angle_alpha   90.00
_cell.angle_beta   90.00
_cell.angle_gamma   90.00
#
_symmetry.space_group_name_H-M   'P 1'
#
loop_
_entity.id
_entity.type
_entity.pdbx_description
1 polymer ?
#
loop_
_entity_poly.entity_id
_entity_poly.type
_entity_poly.pdbx_seq_one_letter_code
_entity_poly.pdbx_strand_id
1 'polypeptide(L)'
;MSNDIEKSIQQWLEKKLEERGHGAQIELAAYLGIHPSTISRMLNPYKNGKSRSISIGELVKIAEFFKVSPPQISSLMLIKNS
;
A
#
# COMPACT_ATOMS: atom_id res chain seq x y z
N MET A 1 2.60 -18.00 -6.79
CA MET A 1 1.22 -17.55 -6.54
C MET A 1 1.15 -16.46 -5.48
N SER A 2 1.70 -16.59 -4.27
CA SER A 2 1.65 -15.49 -3.27
C SER A 2 2.38 -14.20 -3.68
N ASN A 3 3.37 -14.29 -4.57
CA ASN A 3 4.19 -13.16 -5.00
C ASN A 3 3.47 -12.21 -5.98
N ASP A 4 2.50 -12.70 -6.76
CA ASP A 4 1.83 -11.92 -7.81
C ASP A 4 0.80 -10.94 -7.21
N ILE A 5 0.13 -11.36 -6.14
CA ILE A 5 -0.79 -10.55 -5.35
C ILE A 5 -0.05 -9.38 -4.70
N GLU A 6 1.02 -9.69 -3.95
CA GLU A 6 1.84 -8.65 -3.30
C GLU A 6 2.40 -7.66 -4.32
N LYS A 7 2.93 -8.15 -5.44
CA LYS A 7 3.44 -7.31 -6.53
C LYS A 7 2.35 -6.39 -7.10
N SER A 8 1.13 -6.90 -7.28
CA SER A 8 0.01 -6.07 -7.78
C SER A 8 -0.38 -4.95 -6.82
N ILE A 9 -0.34 -5.21 -5.51
CA ILE A 9 -0.61 -4.22 -4.47
C ILE A 9 0.50 -3.17 -4.45
N GLN A 10 1.77 -3.59 -4.58
CA GLN A 10 2.92 -2.68 -4.65
C GLN A 10 2.82 -1.74 -5.86
N GLN A 11 2.55 -2.29 -7.04
CA GLN A 11 2.39 -1.51 -8.28
C GLN A 11 1.21 -0.54 -8.18
N TRP A 12 0.10 -0.96 -7.57
CA TRP A 12 -1.03 -0.07 -7.32
C TRP A 12 -0.65 1.07 -6.37
N LEU A 13 0.05 0.77 -5.27
CA LEU A 13 0.48 1.78 -4.31
C LEU A 13 1.45 2.79 -4.94
N GLU A 14 2.42 2.30 -5.72
CA GLU A 14 3.36 3.13 -6.48
C GLU A 14 2.60 4.10 -7.40
N LYS A 15 1.68 3.58 -8.21
CA LYS A 15 0.84 4.39 -9.10
C LYS A 15 0.02 5.45 -8.34
N LYS A 16 -0.55 5.11 -7.17
CA LYS A 16 -1.33 6.07 -6.37
C LYS A 16 -0.49 7.18 -5.76
N LEU A 17 0.75 6.88 -5.39
CA LEU A 17 1.70 7.88 -4.93
C LEU A 17 2.12 8.80 -6.09
N GLU A 18 2.38 8.25 -7.27
CA GLU A 18 2.70 9.02 -8.47
C GLU A 18 1.55 9.93 -8.91
N GLU A 19 0.30 9.42 -8.95
CA GLU A 19 -0.90 10.20 -9.29
C GLU A 19 -1.13 11.39 -8.37
N ARG A 20 -0.81 11.25 -7.07
CA ARG A 20 -0.95 12.33 -6.08
C ARG A 20 0.21 13.33 -6.12
N GLY A 21 1.40 12.89 -6.53
CA GLY A 21 2.55 13.75 -6.77
C GLY A 21 3.49 13.94 -5.58
N HIS A 22 4.27 15.03 -5.63
CA HIS A 22 5.34 15.28 -4.66
C HIS A 22 4.79 15.41 -3.23
N GLY A 23 5.44 14.74 -2.27
CA GLY A 23 5.02 14.75 -0.86
C GLY A 23 4.00 13.67 -0.47
N ALA A 24 3.34 13.01 -1.44
CA ALA A 24 2.33 11.98 -1.16
C ALA A 24 2.84 10.85 -0.26
N GLN A 25 4.12 10.47 -0.40
CA GLN A 25 4.74 9.46 0.44
C GLN A 25 4.85 9.91 1.91
N ILE A 26 5.17 11.17 2.16
CA ILE A 26 5.29 11.74 3.50
C ILE A 26 3.90 11.82 4.15
N GLU A 27 2.91 12.28 3.39
CA GLU A 27 1.52 12.35 3.84
C GLU A 27 0.95 10.98 4.19
N LEU A 28 1.19 9.97 3.34
CA LEU A 28 0.76 8.61 3.61
C LEU A 28 1.45 8.04 4.86
N ALA A 29 2.75 8.26 4.99
CA ALA A 29 3.50 7.79 6.16
C ALA A 29 2.97 8.43 7.46
N ALA A 30 2.66 9.74 7.43
CA ALA A 30 2.03 10.44 8.54
C ALA A 30 0.63 9.88 8.86
N TYR A 31 -0.21 9.63 7.85
CA TYR A 31 -1.53 9.03 8.02
C TYR A 31 -1.47 7.63 8.66
N LEU A 32 -0.47 6.84 8.29
CA LEU A 32 -0.26 5.50 8.84
C LEU A 32 0.44 5.50 10.20
N GLY A 33 1.00 6.63 10.64
CA GLY A 33 1.79 6.74 11.87
C GLY A 33 3.13 6.01 11.79
N ILE A 34 3.75 5.96 10.60
CA ILE A 34 5.02 5.26 10.35
C ILE A 34 6.06 6.19 9.72
N HIS A 35 7.33 5.79 9.75
CA HIS A 35 8.41 6.56 9.12
C HIS A 35 8.35 6.46 7.57
N PRO A 36 8.59 7.54 6.80
CA PRO A 36 8.52 7.52 5.32
C PRO A 36 9.38 6.45 4.64
N SER A 37 10.54 6.11 5.21
CA SER A 37 11.40 5.03 4.70
C SER A 37 10.74 3.64 4.76
N THR A 38 9.68 3.49 5.54
CA THR A 38 8.86 2.28 5.59
C THR A 38 8.05 2.11 4.31
N ILE A 39 7.48 3.20 3.78
CA ILE A 39 6.78 3.20 2.49
C ILE A 39 7.75 2.80 1.37
N SER A 40 8.97 3.34 1.36
CA SER A 40 9.99 2.94 0.38
C SER A 40 10.34 1.45 0.44
N ARG A 41 10.30 0.82 1.62
CA ARG A 41 10.53 -0.64 1.78
C ARG A 41 9.33 -1.48 1.35
N MET A 42 8.11 -0.92 1.41
CA MET A 42 6.92 -1.55 0.86
C MET A 42 6.96 -1.54 -0.67
N LEU A 43 7.43 -0.43 -1.28
CA LEU A 43 7.50 -0.28 -2.73
C LEU A 43 8.67 -1.02 -3.38
N ASN A 44 9.83 -1.05 -2.72
CA ASN A 44 11.05 -1.59 -3.33
C ASN A 44 11.63 -2.75 -2.51
N PRO A 45 11.19 -3.99 -2.79
CA PRO A 45 11.62 -5.16 -2.04
C PRO A 45 13.10 -5.57 -2.28
N TYR A 46 13.75 -5.08 -3.34
CA TYR A 46 15.05 -5.63 -3.78
C TYR A 46 16.26 -4.71 -3.65
N LYS A 47 16.10 -3.41 -3.35
CA LYS A 47 17.26 -2.50 -3.38
C LYS A 47 18.31 -2.74 -2.28
N ASN A 48 17.98 -3.45 -1.19
CA ASN A 48 18.90 -3.68 -0.06
C ASN A 48 18.56 -4.94 0.78
N GLY A 49 17.87 -5.94 0.21
CA GLY A 49 17.54 -7.20 0.90
C GLY A 49 16.56 -7.09 2.09
N LYS A 50 15.88 -5.94 2.23
CA LYS A 50 14.90 -5.67 3.30
C LYS A 50 13.54 -5.33 2.70
N SER A 51 12.92 -6.32 2.05
CA SER A 51 11.52 -6.27 1.66
C SER A 51 10.61 -6.30 2.90
N ARG A 52 9.52 -5.55 2.86
CA ARG A 52 8.45 -5.63 3.86
C ARG A 52 7.10 -5.82 3.16
N SER A 53 6.41 -6.92 3.48
CA SER A 53 5.01 -7.11 3.10
C SER A 53 4.11 -6.08 3.77
N ILE A 54 3.08 -5.63 3.04
CA ILE A 54 2.05 -4.73 3.55
C ILE A 54 1.02 -5.57 4.30
N SER A 55 0.81 -5.29 5.59
CA SER A 55 -0.20 -6.01 6.35
C SER A 55 -1.62 -5.63 5.90
N ILE A 56 -2.60 -6.50 6.18
CA ILE A 56 -4.02 -6.23 5.84
C ILE A 56 -4.50 -4.92 6.49
N GLY A 57 -4.13 -4.65 7.74
CA GLY A 57 -4.51 -3.41 8.44
C GLY A 57 -3.92 -2.16 7.81
N GLU A 58 -2.66 -2.22 7.36
CA GLU A 58 -2.04 -1.11 6.61
C GLU A 58 -2.73 -0.92 5.25
N LEU A 59 -3.07 -2.01 4.57
CA LEU A 59 -3.71 -1.97 3.26
C LEU A 59 -5.11 -1.35 3.31
N VAL A 60 -5.89 -1.61 4.36
CA VAL A 60 -7.19 -0.95 4.62
C VAL A 60 -6.99 0.55 4.79
N LYS A 61 -6.03 0.98 5.63
CA LYS A 61 -5.75 2.40 5.86
C LYS A 61 -5.24 3.11 4.59
N ILE A 62 -4.42 2.43 3.80
CA ILE A 62 -3.96 2.96 2.50
C ILE A 62 -5.16 3.15 1.56
N ALA A 63 -6.10 2.19 1.53
CA ALA A 63 -7.32 2.32 0.74
C ALA A 63 -8.19 3.51 1.17
N GLU A 64 -8.35 3.72 2.49
CA GLU A 64 -9.05 4.87 3.06
C GLU A 64 -8.38 6.20 2.67
N PHE A 65 -7.05 6.29 2.79
CA PHE A 65 -6.28 7.48 2.46
C PHE A 65 -6.46 7.92 0.99
N PHE A 66 -6.45 6.95 0.07
CA PHE A 66 -6.66 7.22 -1.35
C PHE A 66 -8.13 7.22 -1.78
N LYS A 67 -9.06 6.85 -0.88
CA LYS A 67 -10.49 6.64 -1.16
C LYS A 67 -10.74 5.69 -2.34
N VAL A 68 -9.85 4.71 -2.53
CA VAL A 68 -9.86 3.75 -3.64
C VAL A 68 -9.49 2.37 -3.11
N SER A 69 -10.24 1.35 -3.52
CA SER A 69 -9.93 -0.04 -3.16
C SER A 69 -8.67 -0.54 -3.88
N PRO A 70 -7.75 -1.24 -3.18
CA PRO A 70 -6.62 -1.90 -3.81
C PRO A 70 -7.09 -3.08 -4.67
N PRO A 71 -6.29 -3.48 -5.67
CA PRO A 71 -6.58 -4.66 -6.48
C PRO A 71 -6.78 -5.88 -5.59
N GLN A 72 -7.68 -6.79 -6.02
CA GLN A 72 -7.91 -8.11 -5.40
C GLN A 72 -8.55 -8.08 -3.99
N ILE A 73 -8.89 -6.91 -3.44
CA ILE A 73 -9.55 -6.76 -2.12
C ILE A 73 -11.02 -6.33 -2.21
N SER A 74 -11.52 -5.94 -3.39
CA SER A 74 -12.94 -5.59 -3.58
C SER A 74 -13.88 -6.70 -3.11
N SER A 75 -13.44 -7.97 -3.11
CA SER A 75 -14.20 -9.10 -2.55
C SER A 75 -14.18 -9.15 -1.02
N LEU A 76 -13.10 -8.76 -0.35
CA LEU A 76 -12.93 -8.88 1.11
C LEU A 76 -13.64 -7.76 1.89
N MET A 77 -13.72 -6.55 1.32
CA MET A 77 -14.43 -5.42 1.93
C MET A 77 -15.96 -5.61 1.95
N LEU A 78 -16.52 -6.34 0.98
CA LEU A 78 -17.96 -6.62 0.93
C LEU A 78 -18.44 -7.53 2.07
N ILE A 79 -17.56 -8.38 2.62
CA ILE A 79 -17.92 -9.35 3.67
C ILE A 79 -18.04 -8.68 5.05
N LYS A 80 -17.39 -7.53 5.28
CA LYS A 80 -17.43 -6.83 6.57
C LYS A 80 -18.64 -5.90 6.76
N ASN A 81 -19.49 -5.77 5.74
CA ASN A 81 -20.69 -4.93 5.75
C ASN A 81 -22.00 -5.75 5.63
N SER A 82 -21.95 -7.07 5.85
CA SER A 82 -23.12 -7.97 5.88
C SER A 82 -23.41 -8.46 7.29
#